data_AF-A0AAT9L8S0-F1
#
_entry.id   AF-A0AAT9L8S0-F1
#
_cell.length_a   1.000
_cell.length_b   1.000
_cell.length_c   1.000
_cell.angle_alpha   90.00
_cell.angle_beta   90.00
_cell.angle_gamma   90.00
#
_symmetry.space_group_name_H-M   'P 1'
#
loop_
_entity.id
_entity.type
_entity.pdbx_description
1 polymer ?
#
loop_
_entity_poly.entity_id
_entity_poly.type
_entity_poly.pdbx_seq_one_letter_code
_entity_poly.pdbx_strand_id
1 'polypeptide(L)' 'MVEDRNVEQSKGVSGMAADEKAQAKTEQAKGKIKEVAGRTVGNERLTAEGRTDQAKGDARQAKEKVKDALTD' A
#
# COMPACT_ATOMS: atom_id res chain seq x y z
N MET A 1 -0.46 26.50 20.71
CA MET A 1 -0.26 25.16 21.33
C MET A 1 -1.61 24.73 21.90
N VAL A 2 -2.54 24.16 21.15
CA VAL A 2 -2.45 23.13 20.12
C VAL A 2 -3.35 23.55 18.96
N GLU A 3 -2.74 23.78 17.79
CA GLU A 3 -3.41 24.00 16.52
C GLU A 3 -3.95 22.68 15.96
N ASP A 4 -4.92 22.79 15.06
CA ASP A 4 -5.46 21.74 14.20
C ASP A 4 -6.48 20.75 14.79
N ARG A 5 -7.62 21.32 15.19
CA ARG A 5 -8.95 20.70 15.02
C ARG A 5 -9.48 20.88 13.59
N ASN A 6 -8.63 20.73 12.57
CA ASN A 6 -8.98 20.91 11.16
C ASN A 6 -8.82 19.61 10.34
N VAL A 7 -9.05 18.46 10.98
CA VAL A 7 -9.45 17.22 10.29
C VAL A 7 -10.94 17.35 9.88
N GLU A 8 -11.24 18.46 9.22
CA GLU A 8 -12.46 18.68 8.47
C GLU A 8 -12.37 17.75 7.26
N GLN A 9 -13.06 16.61 7.34
CA GLN A 9 -14.11 16.12 6.44
C GLN A 9 -14.07 16.46 4.91
N SER A 10 -12.94 16.91 4.36
CA SER A 10 -12.86 17.59 3.07
C SER A 10 -11.82 16.95 2.15
N LYS A 11 -11.92 15.62 1.93
CA LYS A 11 -11.33 14.98 0.75
C LYS A 11 -12.37 14.07 0.13
N GLY A 12 -13.28 14.69 -0.62
CA GLY A 12 -14.24 13.96 -1.45
C GLY A 12 -13.53 12.89 -2.28
N VAL A 13 -14.10 11.68 -2.25
CA VAL A 13 -13.98 10.48 -3.12
C VAL A 13 -12.82 10.37 -4.13
N SER A 14 -12.37 11.44 -4.77
CA SER A 14 -11.22 11.48 -5.69
C SER A 14 -9.84 11.48 -4.99
N GLY A 15 -9.71 12.09 -3.81
CA GLY A 15 -8.43 12.16 -3.09
C GLY A 15 -8.00 10.86 -2.41
N MET A 16 -8.98 10.08 -1.94
CA MET A 16 -8.76 8.84 -1.18
C MET A 16 -8.27 7.71 -2.09
N ALA A 17 -8.88 7.57 -3.28
CA ALA A 17 -8.47 6.58 -4.26
C ALA A 17 -7.04 6.80 -4.81
N ALA A 18 -6.62 8.07 -4.96
CA ALA A 18 -5.26 8.38 -5.37
C ALA A 18 -4.23 8.04 -4.27
N ASP A 19 -4.57 8.32 -3.01
CA ASP A 19 -3.73 8.02 -1.85
C ASP A 19 -3.62 6.51 -1.59
N GLU A 20 -4.73 5.76 -1.72
CA GLU A 20 -4.75 4.30 -1.60
C GLU A 20 -3.92 3.62 -2.71
N LYS A 21 -4.05 4.08 -3.96
CA LYS A 21 -3.20 3.60 -5.07
C LYS A 21 -1.72 3.93 -4.86
N ALA A 22 -1.42 5.11 -4.33
CA ALA A 22 -0.05 5.51 -4.01
C ALA A 22 0.54 4.69 -2.85
N GLN A 23 -0.24 4.44 -1.79
CA GLN A 23 0.14 3.57 -0.69
C GLN A 23 0.38 2.14 -1.16
N ALA A 24 -0.51 1.56 -1.97
CA ALA A 24 -0.33 0.22 -2.51
C ALA A 24 0.99 0.09 -3.30
N LYS A 25 1.32 1.08 -4.14
CA LYS A 25 2.62 1.12 -4.85
C LYS A 25 3.80 1.28 -3.90
N THR A 26 3.65 2.09 -2.85
CA THR A 26 4.68 2.32 -1.84
C THR A 26 4.94 1.06 -1.03
N GLU A 27 3.89 0.34 -0.61
CA GLU A 27 3.99 -0.96 0.07
C GLU A 27 4.69 -2.00 -0.82
N GLN A 28 4.36 -2.06 -2.12
CA GLN A 28 5.07 -2.94 -3.05
C GLN A 28 6.55 -2.59 -3.22
N ALA A 29 6.88 -1.30 -3.32
CA ALA A 29 8.27 -0.87 -3.40
C ALA A 29 9.05 -1.22 -2.13
N LYS A 30 8.44 -1.00 -0.95
CA LYS A 30 9.01 -1.36 0.34
C LYS A 30 9.20 -2.86 0.48
N GLY A 31 8.25 -3.66 0.00
CA GLY A 31 8.34 -5.11 -0.05
C GLY A 31 9.51 -5.61 -0.91
N LYS A 32 9.70 -5.05 -2.12
CA LYS A 32 10.87 -5.35 -2.96
C LYS A 32 12.18 -5.01 -2.26
N ILE A 33 12.25 -3.85 -1.59
CA ILE A 33 13.45 -3.45 -0.85
C ILE A 33 13.75 -4.44 0.27
N LYS A 34 12.74 -4.85 1.06
CA LYS A 34 12.90 -5.88 2.10
C LYS A 34 13.34 -7.23 1.50
N GLU A 35 12.79 -7.61 0.35
CA GLU A 35 13.16 -8.85 -0.34
C GLU A 35 14.65 -8.83 -0.74
N VAL A 36 15.07 -7.76 -1.41
CA VAL A 36 16.45 -7.60 -1.89
C VAL A 36 17.41 -7.48 -0.70
N ALA A 37 17.08 -6.66 0.29
CA ALA A 37 17.89 -6.51 1.50
C ALA A 37 18.01 -7.85 2.24
N GLY A 38 16.89 -8.58 2.38
CA GLY A 38 16.85 -9.89 3.02
C GLY A 38 17.71 -10.91 2.31
N ARG A 39 17.64 -11.00 0.98
CA ARG A 39 18.53 -11.86 0.19
C ARG A 39 19.99 -11.46 0.32
N THR A 40 20.27 -10.16 0.33
CA THR A 40 21.64 -9.63 0.39
C THR A 40 22.31 -9.95 1.73
N VAL A 41 21.57 -9.84 2.85
CA VAL A 41 22.10 -10.10 4.19
C VAL A 41 21.83 -11.53 4.69
N GLY A 42 21.24 -12.40 3.86
CA GLY A 42 20.89 -13.78 4.22
C GLY A 42 19.75 -13.90 5.25
N ASN A 43 18.88 -12.90 5.35
CA ASN A 43 17.74 -12.91 6.27
C ASN A 43 16.46 -13.37 5.57
N GLU A 44 16.09 -14.62 5.82
CA GLU A 44 14.91 -15.28 5.25
C GLU A 44 13.60 -14.64 5.73
N ARG A 45 13.52 -14.18 6.99
CA ARG A 45 12.35 -13.46 7.51
C ARG A 45 12.11 -12.17 6.75
N LEU A 46 13.15 -11.36 6.56
CA LEU A 46 13.05 -10.09 5.83
C LEU A 46 12.64 -10.33 4.36
N THR A 47 13.15 -11.41 3.77
CA THR A 47 12.76 -11.84 2.42
C THR A 47 11.29 -12.24 2.34
N ALA A 48 10.81 -13.02 3.31
CA ALA A 48 9.43 -13.48 3.39
C ALA A 48 8.45 -12.32 3.65
N GLU A 49 8.81 -11.38 4.52
CA GLU A 49 8.05 -10.14 4.74
C GLU A 49 7.93 -9.33 3.45
N GLY A 50 9.04 -9.16 2.72
CA GLY A 50 9.04 -8.44 1.46
C GLY A 50 8.08 -9.03 0.42
N ARG A 51 8.08 -10.36 0.27
CA ARG A 51 7.14 -11.09 -0.59
C ARG A 51 5.69 -10.96 -0.13
N THR A 52 5.47 -11.01 1.19
CA THR A 52 4.13 -10.88 1.77
C THR A 52 3.54 -9.50 1.52
N ASP A 53 4.35 -8.44 1.72
CA ASP A 53 3.94 -7.06 1.47
C ASP A 53 3.59 -6.84 -0.02
N GLN A 54 4.38 -7.41 -0.94
CA GLN A 54 4.08 -7.36 -2.39
C GLN A 54 2.76 -8.05 -2.72
N ALA A 55 2.58 -9.30 -2.25
CA ALA A 55 1.37 -10.09 -2.52
C ALA A 55 0.11 -9.43 -1.96
N LYS A 56 0.22 -8.80 -0.78
CA LYS A 56 -0.87 -8.06 -0.15
C LYS A 56 -1.26 -6.82 -0.96
N GLY A 57 -0.27 -6.12 -1.52
CA GLY A 57 -0.47 -5.00 -2.45
C GLY A 57 -1.19 -5.43 -3.73
N ASP A 58 -0.75 -6.52 -4.36
CA ASP A 58 -1.39 -7.08 -5.56
C ASP A 58 -2.83 -7.51 -5.28
N ALA A 59 -3.07 -8.18 -4.14
CA ALA A 59 -4.40 -8.61 -3.74
C ALA A 59 -5.34 -7.43 -3.49
N ARG A 60 -4.86 -6.34 -2.87
CA ARG A 60 -5.65 -5.10 -2.69
C ARG A 60 -6.00 -4.47 -4.03
N GLN A 61 -5.04 -4.34 -4.93
CA GLN A 61 -5.26 -3.74 -6.24
C GLN A 61 -6.23 -4.56 -7.09
N ALA A 62 -6.13 -5.89 -7.04
CA ALA A 62 -7.07 -6.79 -7.69
C ALA A 62 -8.49 -6.65 -7.10
N LYS A 63 -8.61 -6.58 -5.77
CA LYS A 63 -9.91 -6.35 -5.10
C LYS A 63 -10.51 -5.00 -5.48
N GLU A 64 -9.71 -3.94 -5.52
CA GLU A 64 -10.17 -2.61 -5.90
C GLU A 64 -10.68 -2.58 -7.34
N LYS A 65 -9.93 -3.16 -8.29
CA LYS A 65 -10.36 -3.29 -9.69
C LYS A 65 -11.65 -4.10 -9.84
N VAL A 66 -11.78 -5.21 -9.10
CA VAL A 66 -13.01 -6.01 -9.11
C VAL A 66 -14.18 -5.20 -8.55
N LYS A 67 -13.97 -4.45 -7.48
CA LYS A 67 -15.03 -3.63 -6.86
C LYS A 67 -15.46 -2.48 -7.76
N ASP A 68 -14.51 -1.85 -8.45
CA ASP A 68 -14.73 -0.80 -9.45
C ASP A 68 -15.57 -1.35 -10.61
N ALA A 69 -15.18 -2.48 -11.20
CA ALA A 69 -15.91 -3.15 -12.29
C ALA A 69 -17.29 -3.71 -11.90
N LEU A 70 -17.57 -3.91 -10.62
CA LEU A 70 -18.89 -4.32 -10.10
C LEU A 70 -19.78 -3.13 -9.73
N THR A 71 -19.19 -1.95 -9.54
CA THR A 71 -19.90 -0.73 -9.12
C THR A 71 -20.15 0.23 -10.30
N ASP A 72 -19.45 0.05 -11.42
CA ASP A 72 -19.67 0.74 -12.71
C ASP A 72 -20.99 0.35 -13.39
#